data_AF-M5SJJ0-F1
#
_entry.id   AF-M5SJJ0-F1
#
_cell.length_a   1.000
_cell.length_b   1.000
_cell.length_c   1.000
_cell.angle_alpha   90.00
_cell.angle_beta   90.00
_cell.angle_gamma   90.00
#
_symmetry.space_group_name_H-M   'P 1'
#
loop_
_entity.id
_entity.type
_entity.pdbx_description
1 polymer ?
#
loop_
_entity_poly.entity_id
_entity_poly.type
_entity_poly.pdbx_seq_one_letter_code
_entity_poly.pdbx_strand_id
1 'polypeptide(L)'
;MGQAWYEYRIDYALFTIVFLVGHSSILSRVRRAMPPPSTTHPESSTSPEAIGSGLHTKLSFCILVLLLIGGFIAVETADRVQRSRMRQQVFGIAPTYAAELQQLGHANIDEQTSPDDPQYLGMIEAQKRWLSVNPQVTDIYTMRRIRESDLYTRPLPERENNDGHPYKIIVDSETDYSGDGKIEGVRESRTEIGEIFYDRSVEQIEQAFRGTTTFGNQPSVDRWGVWAGPT
;
A
#
# COMPACT_ATOMS: atom_id res chain seq x y z
N MET A 1 4.33 3.87 1.62
CA MET A 1 4.57 2.58 0.92
C MET A 1 5.36 2.70 -0.40
N GLY A 2 6.03 3.84 -0.67
CA GLY A 2 7.12 3.86 -1.66
C GLY A 2 8.20 2.85 -1.29
N GLN A 3 8.51 2.75 0.02
CA GLN A 3 9.47 1.79 0.59
C GLN A 3 9.04 0.33 0.40
N ALA A 4 7.85 -0.11 0.86
CA ALA A 4 7.43 -1.52 0.70
C ALA A 4 7.21 -1.95 -0.78
N TRP A 5 6.80 -1.02 -1.66
CA TRP A 5 6.70 -1.28 -3.11
C TRP A 5 8.09 -1.39 -3.76
N TYR A 6 9.07 -0.62 -3.28
CA TYR A 6 10.47 -0.76 -3.66
C TYR A 6 11.09 -2.03 -3.07
N GLU A 7 10.80 -2.36 -1.82
CA GLU A 7 11.30 -3.51 -1.07
C GLU A 7 10.87 -4.81 -1.72
N TYR A 8 9.60 -4.99 -2.10
CA TYR A 8 9.20 -6.24 -2.77
C TYR A 8 9.92 -6.47 -4.11
N ARG A 9 10.13 -5.40 -4.90
CA ARG A 9 10.86 -5.50 -6.18
C ARG A 9 12.35 -5.71 -5.97
N ILE A 10 12.93 -5.09 -4.94
CA ILE A 10 14.31 -5.31 -4.52
C ILE A 10 14.48 -6.73 -4.01
N ASP A 11 13.59 -7.23 -3.17
CA ASP A 11 13.60 -8.59 -2.63
C ASP A 11 13.45 -9.62 -3.75
N TYR A 12 12.56 -9.37 -4.72
CA TYR A 12 12.42 -10.22 -5.90
C TYR A 12 13.68 -10.18 -6.78
N ALA A 13 14.29 -9.00 -6.97
CA ALA A 13 15.53 -8.84 -7.71
C ALA A 13 16.71 -9.52 -6.99
N LEU A 14 16.82 -9.37 -5.67
CA LEU A 14 17.83 -10.00 -4.82
C LEU A 14 17.65 -11.52 -4.82
N PHE A 15 16.41 -12.00 -4.65
CA PHE A 15 16.07 -13.41 -4.77
C PHE A 15 16.50 -13.95 -6.13
N THR A 16 16.15 -13.25 -7.22
CA THR A 16 16.55 -13.59 -8.58
C THR A 16 18.07 -13.65 -8.73
N ILE A 17 18.80 -12.65 -8.25
CA ILE A 17 20.27 -12.61 -8.31
C ILE A 17 20.88 -13.76 -7.52
N VAL A 18 20.44 -14.00 -6.28
CA VAL A 18 20.92 -15.10 -5.44
C VAL A 18 20.68 -16.45 -6.12
N PHE A 19 19.51 -16.64 -6.72
CA PHE A 19 19.18 -17.88 -7.42
C PHE A 19 20.06 -18.10 -8.67
N LEU A 20 20.27 -17.05 -9.47
CA LEU A 20 21.10 -17.10 -10.67
C LEU A 20 22.58 -17.33 -10.33
N VAL A 21 23.10 -16.63 -9.31
CA VAL A 21 24.49 -16.79 -8.83
C VAL A 21 24.69 -18.16 -8.20
N GLY A 22 23.74 -18.64 -7.40
CA GLY A 22 23.75 -19.98 -6.80
C GLY A 22 23.77 -21.07 -7.86
N HIS A 23 22.88 -20.98 -8.85
CA HIS A 23 22.84 -21.92 -9.98
C HIS A 23 24.16 -21.92 -10.78
N SER A 24 24.70 -20.74 -11.11
CA SER A 24 25.99 -20.60 -11.80
C SER A 24 27.17 -21.18 -11.00
N SER A 25 27.16 -20.99 -9.67
CA SER A 25 28.18 -21.51 -8.76
C SER A 25 28.15 -23.03 -8.67
N ILE A 26 26.95 -23.63 -8.59
CA ILE A 26 26.77 -25.09 -8.59
C ILE A 26 27.27 -25.68 -9.92
N LEU A 27 26.86 -25.12 -11.06
CA LEU A 27 27.32 -25.56 -12.38
C LEU A 27 28.85 -25.45 -12.52
N SER A 28 29.43 -24.37 -12.00
CA SER A 28 30.89 -24.15 -12.01
C SER A 28 31.65 -25.13 -11.12
N ARG A 29 31.04 -25.60 -10.02
CA ARG A 29 31.60 -26.64 -9.15
C ARG A 29 31.49 -28.02 -9.81
N VAL A 30 30.33 -28.35 -10.38
CA VAL A 30 30.11 -29.62 -11.10
C VAL A 30 31.09 -29.74 -12.27
N ARG A 31 31.26 -28.68 -13.07
CA ARG A 31 32.22 -28.67 -14.18
C ARG A 31 33.68 -28.85 -13.72
N ARG A 32 34.05 -28.31 -12.55
CA ARG A 32 35.40 -28.48 -11.97
C ARG A 32 35.63 -29.86 -11.36
N ALA A 33 34.58 -30.52 -10.87
CA ALA A 33 34.66 -31.84 -10.25
C ALA A 33 34.62 -33.00 -11.27
N MET A 34 34.22 -32.73 -12.52
CA MET A 34 34.29 -33.74 -13.58
C MET A 34 35.75 -33.91 -14.06
N PRO A 35 36.30 -35.14 -14.07
CA PRO A 35 37.61 -35.40 -14.63
C PRO A 35 37.63 -35.07 -16.13
N PRO A 36 38.77 -34.60 -16.67
CA PRO A 36 38.90 -34.36 -18.11
C PRO A 36 38.62 -35.66 -18.87
N PRO A 37 38.00 -35.59 -20.06
CA PRO A 37 37.75 -36.78 -20.86
C PRO A 37 39.08 -37.47 -21.16
N SER A 38 39.17 -38.74 -20.77
CA SER A 38 40.35 -39.59 -20.97
C SER A 38 40.73 -39.63 -22.45
N THR A 39 41.90 -39.10 -22.81
CA THR A 39 42.40 -39.06 -24.20
C THR A 39 43.03 -40.37 -24.68
N THR A 40 42.83 -41.48 -23.97
CA THR A 40 43.42 -42.79 -24.29
C THR A 40 42.35 -43.77 -24.77
N HIS A 41 41.95 -43.65 -26.03
CA HIS A 41 41.71 -44.78 -26.96
C HIS A 41 41.25 -44.24 -28.33
N PRO A 42 42.00 -44.45 -29.43
CA PRO A 42 41.42 -44.42 -30.76
C PRO A 42 40.61 -45.72 -30.95
N GLU A 43 39.54 -45.65 -31.75
CA GLU A 43 38.64 -46.76 -32.13
C GLU A 43 37.46 -47.04 -31.20
N SER A 44 36.42 -46.20 -31.28
CA SER A 44 35.14 -46.64 -31.86
C SER A 44 34.24 -45.43 -32.10
N SER A 45 33.81 -45.27 -33.34
CA SER A 45 32.90 -44.24 -33.80
C SER A 45 31.49 -44.52 -33.31
N THR A 46 31.08 -43.90 -32.21
CA THR A 46 29.77 -43.25 -31.98
C THR A 46 29.68 -42.90 -30.50
N SER A 47 30.22 -41.75 -30.10
CA SER A 47 29.96 -41.16 -28.79
C SER A 47 28.95 -40.03 -28.97
N PRO A 48 27.66 -40.21 -28.61
CA PRO A 48 26.69 -39.12 -28.55
C PRO A 48 26.88 -38.19 -27.35
N GLU A 49 27.86 -38.44 -26.48
CA GLU A 49 27.91 -37.84 -25.14
C GLU A 49 28.46 -36.40 -25.07
N ALA A 50 29.18 -35.92 -26.08
CA ALA A 50 29.82 -34.60 -26.02
C ALA A 50 28.91 -33.42 -26.42
N ILE A 51 27.79 -33.66 -27.10
CA ILE A 51 26.94 -32.59 -27.66
C ILE A 51 25.85 -32.12 -26.66
N GLY A 52 25.56 -32.88 -25.61
CA GLY A 52 24.43 -32.60 -24.70
C GLY A 52 24.71 -31.61 -23.56
N SER A 53 25.89 -31.63 -22.94
CA SER A 53 26.09 -30.99 -21.63
C SER A 53 25.99 -29.45 -21.66
N GLY A 54 26.49 -28.82 -22.73
CA GLY A 54 26.43 -27.38 -22.91
C GLY A 54 25.02 -26.89 -23.29
N LEU A 55 24.29 -27.67 -24.08
CA LEU A 55 22.94 -27.32 -24.52
C LEU A 55 21.93 -27.46 -23.38
N HIS A 56 21.98 -28.55 -22.61
CA HIS A 56 21.11 -28.74 -21.45
C HIS A 56 21.33 -27.68 -20.38
N THR A 57 22.59 -27.27 -20.14
CA THR A 57 22.91 -26.21 -19.17
C THR A 57 22.36 -24.85 -19.61
N LYS A 58 22.53 -24.50 -20.90
CA LYS A 58 21.97 -23.26 -21.46
C LYS A 58 20.45 -23.29 -21.45
N LEU A 59 19.84 -24.42 -21.79
CA LEU A 59 18.40 -24.61 -21.78
C LEU A 59 17.83 -24.48 -20.36
N SER A 60 18.44 -25.11 -19.36
CA SER A 60 18.05 -24.98 -17.95
C SER A 60 18.10 -23.52 -17.48
N PHE A 61 19.17 -22.80 -17.81
CA PHE A 61 19.29 -21.38 -17.49
C PHE A 61 18.22 -20.52 -18.18
N CYS A 62 17.94 -20.77 -19.46
CA CYS A 62 16.87 -20.08 -20.19
C CYS A 62 15.49 -20.35 -19.56
N ILE A 63 15.20 -21.60 -19.18
CA ILE A 63 13.95 -21.96 -18.50
C ILE A 63 13.85 -21.24 -17.15
N LEU A 64 14.93 -21.20 -16.37
CA LEU A 64 14.96 -20.48 -15.09
C LEU A 64 14.67 -18.99 -15.28
N VAL A 65 15.32 -18.34 -16.23
CA VAL A 65 15.08 -16.91 -16.53
C VAL A 65 13.64 -16.69 -16.96
N LEU A 66 13.07 -17.55 -17.82
CA LEU A 66 11.68 -17.46 -18.23
C LEU A 66 10.71 -17.64 -17.07
N LEU A 67 10.99 -18.55 -16.13
CA LEU A 67 10.17 -18.73 -14.92
C LEU A 67 10.21 -17.50 -14.01
N LEU A 68 11.36 -16.85 -13.87
CA LEU A 68 11.49 -15.62 -13.08
C LEU A 68 10.77 -14.44 -13.75
N ILE A 69 10.91 -14.28 -15.07
CA ILE A 69 10.15 -13.25 -15.80
C ILE A 69 8.64 -13.52 -15.70
N GLY A 70 8.22 -14.78 -15.89
CA GLY A 70 6.83 -15.19 -15.76
C GLY A 70 6.27 -14.94 -14.37
N GLY A 71 7.04 -15.28 -13.32
CA GLY A 71 6.68 -15.02 -11.93
C GLY A 71 6.52 -13.53 -11.63
N PHE A 72 7.47 -12.70 -12.10
CA PHE A 72 7.39 -11.24 -11.96
C PHE A 72 6.13 -10.66 -12.59
N ILE A 73 5.82 -11.06 -13.84
CA ILE A 73 4.62 -10.60 -14.55
C ILE A 73 3.35 -11.07 -13.83
N ALA A 74 3.31 -12.31 -13.37
CA ALA A 74 2.17 -12.87 -12.65
C ALA A 74 1.87 -12.10 -11.36
N VAL A 75 2.90 -11.78 -10.57
CA VAL A 75 2.75 -11.00 -9.33
C VAL A 75 2.27 -9.59 -9.62
N GLU A 76 2.89 -8.88 -10.57
CA GLU A 76 2.47 -7.53 -10.97
C GLU A 76 1.02 -7.48 -11.45
N THR A 77 0.61 -8.52 -12.19
CA THR A 77 -0.78 -8.63 -12.66
C THR A 77 -1.74 -8.88 -11.50
N ALA A 78 -1.36 -9.77 -10.56
CA ALA A 78 -2.16 -10.06 -9.38
C ALA A 78 -2.34 -8.82 -8.49
N ASP A 79 -1.27 -8.06 -8.24
CA ASP A 79 -1.31 -6.81 -7.46
C ASP A 79 -2.25 -5.77 -8.11
N ARG A 80 -2.12 -5.56 -9.43
CA ARG A 80 -3.01 -4.64 -10.16
C ARG A 80 -4.48 -5.05 -10.06
N VAL A 81 -4.77 -6.34 -10.19
CA VAL A 81 -6.14 -6.87 -10.08
C VAL A 81 -6.67 -6.67 -8.66
N GLN A 82 -5.88 -6.96 -7.62
CA GLN A 82 -6.28 -6.76 -6.23
C GLN A 82 -6.57 -5.28 -5.93
N ARG A 83 -5.67 -4.36 -6.32
CA ARG A 83 -5.88 -2.91 -6.15
C ARG A 83 -7.12 -2.42 -6.88
N SER A 84 -7.35 -2.91 -8.10
CA SER A 84 -8.55 -2.54 -8.87
C SER A 84 -9.83 -3.02 -8.19
N ARG A 85 -9.84 -4.24 -7.64
CA ARG A 85 -10.99 -4.77 -6.90
C ARG A 85 -11.26 -3.97 -5.62
N MET A 86 -10.23 -3.68 -4.83
CA MET A 86 -10.34 -2.82 -3.65
C MET A 86 -10.89 -1.44 -4.02
N ARG A 87 -10.32 -0.80 -5.05
CA ARG A 87 -10.82 0.50 -5.54
C ARG A 87 -12.30 0.44 -5.93
N GLN A 88 -12.73 -0.58 -6.68
CA GLN A 88 -14.12 -0.75 -7.09
C GLN A 88 -15.06 -0.95 -5.90
N GLN A 89 -14.66 -1.74 -4.91
CA GLN A 89 -15.45 -1.97 -3.70
C GLN A 89 -15.64 -0.68 -2.91
N VAL A 90 -14.56 0.06 -2.67
CA VAL A 90 -14.64 1.29 -1.87
C VAL A 90 -15.37 2.42 -2.62
N PHE A 91 -15.19 2.54 -3.94
CA PHE A 91 -15.95 3.50 -4.74
C PHE A 91 -17.45 3.24 -4.75
N GLY A 92 -17.88 2.00 -4.50
CA GLY A 92 -19.30 1.68 -4.37
C GLY A 92 -19.95 2.24 -3.09
N ILE A 93 -19.18 2.40 -2.01
CA ILE A 93 -19.72 2.77 -0.68
C ILE A 93 -19.44 4.22 -0.29
N ALA A 94 -18.35 4.83 -0.76
CA ALA A 94 -17.96 6.19 -0.37
C ALA A 94 -19.03 7.27 -0.64
N PRO A 95 -19.74 7.28 -1.80
CA PRO A 95 -20.81 8.25 -2.04
C PRO A 95 -21.99 8.10 -1.06
N THR A 96 -22.27 6.89 -0.60
CA THR A 96 -23.34 6.62 0.38
C THR A 96 -22.98 7.22 1.74
N TYR A 97 -21.72 7.07 2.18
CA TYR A 97 -21.24 7.69 3.42
C TYR A 97 -21.28 9.21 3.35
N ALA A 98 -20.83 9.78 2.22
CA ALA A 98 -20.90 11.23 2.01
C ALA A 98 -22.35 11.74 2.06
N ALA A 99 -23.30 11.02 1.46
CA ALA A 99 -24.72 11.38 1.48
C ALA A 99 -25.32 11.30 2.90
N GLU A 100 -25.02 10.25 3.67
CA GLU A 100 -25.49 10.13 5.06
C GLU A 100 -24.90 11.22 5.95
N LEU A 101 -23.59 11.54 5.83
CA LEU A 101 -22.98 12.67 6.55
C LEU A 101 -23.61 14.00 6.19
N GLN A 102 -23.95 14.21 4.92
CA GLN A 102 -24.66 15.41 4.48
C GLN A 102 -26.05 15.50 5.12
N GLN A 103 -26.80 14.39 5.18
CA GLN A 103 -28.12 14.32 5.81
C GLN A 103 -28.05 14.53 7.33
N LEU A 104 -27.00 14.02 7.97
CA LEU A 104 -26.70 14.27 9.38
C LEU A 104 -26.22 15.72 9.62
N GLY A 105 -26.04 16.53 8.58
CA GLY A 105 -25.74 17.95 8.66
C GLY A 105 -24.27 18.27 8.90
N HIS A 106 -23.34 17.48 8.35
CA HIS A 106 -21.88 17.66 8.45
C HIS A 106 -21.41 19.11 8.21
N ALA A 107 -22.09 19.84 7.33
CA ALA A 107 -21.81 21.24 7.05
C ALA A 107 -21.89 22.17 8.30
N ASN A 108 -22.68 21.81 9.32
CA ASN A 108 -22.88 22.60 10.53
C ASN A 108 -21.81 22.35 11.61
N ILE A 109 -21.01 21.29 11.48
CA ILE A 109 -19.95 20.96 12.44
C ILE A 109 -18.74 21.84 12.15
N ASP A 110 -18.11 22.39 13.18
CA ASP A 110 -16.90 23.20 13.11
C ASP A 110 -16.03 23.03 14.36
N GLU A 111 -14.90 23.72 14.42
CA GLU A 111 -13.95 23.69 15.55
C GLU A 111 -14.53 24.14 16.90
N GLN A 112 -15.66 24.86 16.90
CA GLN A 112 -16.31 25.34 18.11
C GLN A 112 -17.41 24.38 18.58
N THR A 113 -17.74 23.40 17.74
CA THR A 113 -18.71 22.37 18.07
C THR A 113 -18.21 21.54 19.25
N SER A 114 -19.10 21.33 20.23
CA SER A 114 -18.77 20.51 21.39
C SER A 114 -18.49 19.06 20.95
N PRO A 115 -17.47 18.37 21.50
CA PRO A 115 -17.27 16.94 21.28
C PRO A 115 -18.46 16.07 21.72
N ASP A 116 -19.33 16.61 22.60
CA ASP A 116 -20.56 15.98 23.09
C ASP A 116 -21.82 16.46 22.35
N ASP A 117 -21.67 17.24 21.28
CA ASP A 117 -22.81 17.68 20.47
C ASP A 117 -23.55 16.45 19.88
N PRO A 118 -24.89 16.38 20.03
CA PRO A 118 -25.64 15.19 19.62
C PRO A 118 -25.61 14.96 18.11
N GLN A 119 -25.48 16.02 17.30
CA GLN A 119 -25.38 15.91 15.86
C GLN A 119 -24.00 15.36 15.47
N TYR A 120 -22.94 15.85 16.12
CA TYR A 120 -21.58 15.32 15.97
C TYR A 120 -21.49 13.85 16.37
N LEU A 121 -21.99 13.49 17.56
CA LEU A 121 -22.03 12.10 18.03
C LEU A 121 -22.83 11.19 17.10
N GLY A 122 -23.90 11.70 16.48
CA GLY A 122 -24.65 10.98 15.45
C GLY A 122 -23.79 10.58 14.25
N MET A 123 -22.85 11.44 13.83
CA MET A 123 -21.91 11.14 12.74
C MET A 123 -20.82 10.14 13.18
N ILE A 124 -20.31 10.27 14.41
CA ILE A 124 -19.35 9.32 14.98
C ILE A 124 -19.94 7.92 15.04
N GLU A 125 -21.18 7.79 15.52
CA GLU A 125 -21.88 6.51 15.54
C GLU A 125 -22.16 5.98 14.13
N ALA A 126 -22.35 6.86 13.13
CA ALA A 126 -22.46 6.43 11.74
C ALA A 126 -21.16 5.83 11.21
N GLN A 127 -20.02 6.48 11.44
CA GLN A 127 -18.70 5.95 11.06
C GLN A 127 -18.43 4.58 11.70
N LYS A 128 -18.68 4.44 13.01
CA LYS A 128 -18.51 3.18 13.73
C LYS A 128 -19.39 2.06 13.17
N ARG A 129 -20.67 2.36 12.86
CA ARG A 129 -21.57 1.40 12.21
C ARG A 129 -21.03 0.98 10.85
N TRP A 130 -20.59 1.92 10.00
CA TRP A 130 -20.03 1.59 8.70
C TRP A 130 -18.78 0.71 8.81
N LEU A 131 -17.85 1.05 9.71
CA LEU A 131 -16.63 0.26 9.95
C LEU A 131 -16.97 -1.17 10.41
N SER A 132 -17.93 -1.32 11.33
CA SER A 132 -18.33 -2.64 11.85
C SER A 132 -18.88 -3.61 10.81
N VAL A 133 -19.43 -3.10 9.69
CA VAL A 133 -20.01 -3.93 8.61
C VAL A 133 -19.15 -3.96 7.35
N ASN A 134 -18.04 -3.21 7.30
CA ASN A 134 -17.12 -3.15 6.16
C ASN A 134 -15.68 -3.42 6.61
N PRO A 135 -15.31 -4.68 6.86
CA PRO A 135 -13.98 -5.03 7.40
C PRO A 135 -12.80 -4.71 6.47
N GLN A 136 -13.07 -4.32 5.22
CA GLN A 136 -12.05 -3.86 4.28
C GLN A 136 -11.70 -2.38 4.44
N VAL A 137 -12.53 -1.61 5.16
CA VAL A 137 -12.30 -0.20 5.45
C VAL A 137 -11.77 -0.14 6.87
N THR A 138 -10.52 0.29 7.01
CA THR A 138 -9.88 0.37 8.33
C THR A 138 -10.25 1.64 9.06
N ASP A 139 -10.51 2.73 8.35
CA ASP A 139 -10.82 4.02 8.95
C ASP A 139 -11.63 4.91 7.99
N ILE A 140 -12.42 5.84 8.54
CA ILE A 140 -13.24 6.79 7.79
C ILE A 140 -13.18 8.14 8.50
N TYR A 141 -12.65 9.15 7.82
CA TYR A 141 -12.63 10.52 8.34
C TYR A 141 -13.06 11.53 7.28
N THR A 142 -13.42 12.72 7.75
CA THR A 142 -13.75 13.87 6.91
C THR A 142 -12.81 15.01 7.17
N MET A 143 -12.53 15.79 6.12
CA MET A 143 -11.61 16.92 6.22
C MET A 143 -12.15 18.17 5.55
N ARG A 144 -11.60 19.32 5.94
CA ARG A 144 -11.82 20.62 5.31
C ARG A 144 -10.50 21.27 4.95
N ARG A 145 -10.55 22.13 3.93
CA ARG A 145 -9.44 23.04 3.61
C ARG A 145 -9.20 23.97 4.80
N ILE A 146 -7.93 24.22 5.07
CA ILE A 146 -7.50 25.28 5.98
C ILE A 146 -7.62 26.61 5.24
N ARG A 147 -8.25 27.60 5.89
CA ARG A 147 -8.21 28.99 5.42
C ARG A 147 -6.97 29.68 5.97
N GLU A 148 -6.49 30.70 5.28
CA GLU A 148 -5.33 31.47 5.71
C GLU A 148 -5.51 32.06 7.12
N SER A 149 -6.74 32.45 7.49
CA SER A 149 -7.11 32.92 8.84
C SER A 149 -6.83 31.89 9.95
N ASP A 150 -6.92 30.61 9.61
CA ASP A 150 -6.83 29.51 10.56
C ASP A 150 -5.37 29.19 10.92
N LEU A 151 -4.44 29.52 10.01
CA LEU A 151 -2.99 29.39 10.22
C LEU A 151 -2.46 30.35 11.30
N TYR A 152 -3.20 31.41 11.61
CA TYR A 152 -2.82 32.39 12.64
C TYR A 152 -3.35 32.02 14.03
N THR A 153 -4.39 31.18 14.14
CA THR A 153 -5.06 30.86 15.41
C THR A 153 -4.50 29.61 16.09
N ARG A 154 -3.97 28.66 15.30
CA ARG A 154 -3.17 27.55 15.79
C ARG A 154 -1.82 27.61 15.08
N PRO A 155 -0.72 27.94 15.77
CA PRO A 155 0.60 27.80 15.19
C PRO A 155 0.72 26.37 14.69
N LEU A 156 1.00 26.20 13.40
CA LEU A 156 1.32 24.89 12.85
C LEU A 156 2.42 24.30 13.75
N PRO A 157 2.29 23.04 14.24
CA PRO A 157 3.37 22.41 14.97
C PRO A 157 4.65 22.57 14.16
N GLU A 158 5.75 22.86 14.84
CA GLU A 158 7.04 23.15 14.20
C GLU A 158 7.27 22.14 13.08
N ARG A 159 7.71 22.68 11.94
CA ARG A 159 7.86 22.06 10.62
C ARG A 159 8.88 20.91 10.59
N GLU A 160 9.06 20.18 11.69
CA GLU A 160 9.86 18.98 11.78
C GLU A 160 9.17 17.88 10.97
N ASN A 161 9.53 17.82 9.69
CA ASN A 161 9.37 16.68 8.78
C ASN A 161 7.99 16.46 8.11
N ASN A 162 7.09 17.45 8.13
CA ASN A 162 5.81 17.35 7.40
C ASN A 162 5.87 18.01 6.02
N ASP A 163 6.27 17.24 5.00
CA ASP A 163 6.27 17.66 3.58
C ASP A 163 4.87 17.70 2.93
N GLY A 164 3.80 17.64 3.72
CA GLY A 164 2.40 17.57 3.25
C GLY A 164 1.70 18.92 3.20
N HIS A 165 0.57 18.99 2.49
CA HIS A 165 -0.35 20.11 2.57
C HIS A 165 -1.27 19.94 3.80
N PRO A 166 -1.53 21.00 4.57
CA PRO A 166 -2.33 20.89 5.77
C PRO A 166 -3.84 20.96 5.48
N TYR A 167 -4.61 20.17 6.22
CA TYR A 167 -6.07 20.08 6.22
C TYR A 167 -6.57 20.01 7.67
N LYS A 168 -7.88 20.20 7.87
CA LYS A 168 -8.52 20.04 9.18
C LYS A 168 -9.40 18.82 9.19
N ILE A 169 -9.19 17.90 10.13
CA ILE A 169 -10.11 16.79 10.36
C ILE A 169 -11.35 17.33 11.08
N ILE A 170 -12.55 16.95 10.62
CA ILE A 170 -13.81 17.43 11.19
C ILE A 170 -14.56 16.33 11.93
N VAL A 171 -14.62 15.14 11.35
CA VAL A 171 -15.27 13.97 11.96
C VAL A 171 -14.39 12.76 11.68
N ASP A 172 -13.98 12.10 12.76
CA ASP A 172 -13.13 10.92 12.76
C ASP A 172 -13.39 10.16 14.05
N SER A 173 -13.91 8.94 13.93
CA SER A 173 -14.36 8.13 15.06
C SER A 173 -13.21 7.44 15.78
N GLU A 174 -13.47 6.92 16.97
CA GLU A 174 -12.56 5.96 17.58
C GLU A 174 -12.44 4.71 16.70
N THR A 175 -11.22 4.26 16.44
CA THR A 175 -10.93 3.13 15.57
C THR A 175 -10.00 2.14 16.28
N ASP A 176 -10.44 0.88 16.41
CA ASP A 176 -9.65 -0.22 16.96
C ASP A 176 -8.63 -0.68 15.92
N TYR A 177 -7.46 -0.04 15.93
CA TYR A 177 -6.38 -0.36 15.01
C TYR A 177 -5.67 -1.67 15.36
N SER A 178 -5.78 -2.12 16.61
CA SER A 178 -5.17 -3.36 17.09
C SER A 178 -6.01 -4.61 16.77
N GLY A 179 -7.32 -4.43 16.58
CA GLY A 179 -8.29 -5.50 16.34
C GLY A 179 -8.58 -6.35 17.59
N ASP A 180 -8.29 -5.84 18.79
CA ASP A 180 -8.48 -6.56 20.05
C ASP A 180 -9.87 -6.35 20.68
N GLY A 181 -10.70 -5.54 20.05
CA GLY A 181 -12.07 -5.20 20.46
C GLY A 181 -12.15 -4.06 21.45
N LYS A 182 -11.05 -3.35 21.72
CA LYS A 182 -10.99 -2.21 22.64
C LYS A 182 -10.51 -0.95 21.94
N ILE A 183 -10.76 0.18 22.59
CA ILE A 183 -10.24 1.48 22.17
C ILE A 183 -9.32 1.96 23.29
N GLU A 184 -8.01 1.85 23.08
CA GLU A 184 -7.01 2.18 24.08
C GLU A 184 -5.91 3.13 23.54
N GLY A 185 -5.55 4.11 24.36
CA GLY A 185 -4.47 5.06 24.06
C GLY A 185 -4.84 6.16 23.06
N VAL A 186 -3.88 7.06 22.84
CA VAL A 186 -4.06 8.27 22.01
C VAL A 186 -4.26 7.94 20.52
N ARG A 187 -3.77 6.78 20.07
CA ARG A 187 -3.85 6.38 18.67
C ARG A 187 -5.27 5.94 18.28
N GLU A 188 -5.98 5.27 19.18
CA GLU A 188 -7.33 4.74 18.94
C GLU A 188 -8.43 5.68 19.43
N SER A 189 -8.06 6.68 20.25
CA SER A 189 -8.98 7.73 20.69
C SER A 189 -9.43 8.62 19.54
N ARG A 190 -10.63 9.18 19.70
CA ARG A 190 -11.22 10.14 18.78
C ARG A 190 -10.28 11.31 18.53
N THR A 191 -10.14 11.67 17.27
CA THR A 191 -9.40 12.86 16.85
C THR A 191 -10.15 14.13 17.23
N GLU A 192 -9.42 15.14 17.68
CA GLU A 192 -10.04 16.43 18.03
C GLU A 192 -10.64 17.11 16.79
N ILE A 193 -11.81 17.74 16.97
CA ILE A 193 -12.44 18.50 15.89
C ILE A 193 -11.52 19.67 15.49
N GLY A 194 -11.21 19.73 14.21
CA GLY A 194 -10.30 20.72 13.63
C GLY A 194 -8.82 20.43 13.85
N GLU A 195 -8.45 19.21 14.26
CA GLU A 195 -7.03 18.82 14.29
C GLU A 195 -6.40 19.03 12.91
N ILE A 196 -5.19 19.60 12.89
CA ILE A 196 -4.43 19.85 11.67
C ILE A 196 -3.73 18.57 11.24
N PHE A 197 -4.06 18.10 10.04
CA PHE A 197 -3.51 16.90 9.41
C PHE A 197 -2.74 17.27 8.15
N TYR A 198 -1.59 16.66 7.92
CA TYR A 198 -0.75 16.91 6.74
C TYR A 198 -0.76 15.70 5.81
N ASP A 199 -1.15 15.90 4.55
CA ASP A 199 -1.14 14.83 3.55
C ASP A 199 -0.36 15.23 2.30
N ARG A 200 0.30 14.24 1.68
CA ARG A 200 1.08 14.40 0.44
C ARG A 200 0.21 14.18 -0.82
N SER A 201 -0.97 13.60 -0.66
CA SER A 201 -1.97 13.29 -1.72
C SER A 201 -2.80 14.52 -2.09
N VAL A 202 -2.15 15.68 -2.19
CA VAL A 202 -2.79 16.99 -2.35
C VAL A 202 -3.69 17.02 -3.58
N GLU A 203 -3.22 16.46 -4.69
CA GLU A 203 -3.97 16.46 -5.94
C GLU A 203 -5.27 15.65 -5.83
N GLN A 204 -5.24 14.48 -5.20
CA GLN A 204 -6.40 13.63 -5.00
C GLN A 204 -7.42 14.29 -4.07
N ILE A 205 -6.95 14.81 -2.94
CA ILE A 205 -7.79 15.54 -1.97
C ILE A 205 -8.44 16.77 -2.63
N GLU A 206 -7.70 17.52 -3.43
CA GLU A 206 -8.24 18.70 -4.13
C GLU A 206 -9.26 18.34 -5.22
N GLN A 207 -9.13 17.18 -5.86
CA GLN A 207 -10.14 16.62 -6.76
C GLN A 207 -11.40 16.17 -5.98
N ALA A 208 -11.22 15.54 -4.82
CA ALA A 208 -12.30 15.16 -3.92
C ALA A 208 -13.14 16.36 -3.46
N PHE A 209 -12.48 17.47 -3.10
CA PHE A 209 -13.18 18.72 -2.78
C PHE A 209 -13.97 19.33 -3.96
N ARG A 210 -13.69 18.91 -5.19
CA ARG A 210 -14.47 19.30 -6.38
C ARG A 210 -15.60 18.30 -6.69
N GLY A 211 -15.85 17.36 -5.80
CA GLY A 211 -16.88 16.32 -5.95
C GLY A 211 -16.45 15.14 -6.82
N THR A 212 -15.15 15.00 -7.11
CA THR A 212 -14.65 13.85 -7.87
C THR A 212 -14.18 12.77 -6.90
N THR A 213 -14.78 11.58 -6.93
CA THR A 213 -14.28 10.45 -6.15
C THR A 213 -12.89 10.06 -6.66
N THR A 214 -11.90 10.12 -5.79
CA THR A 214 -10.51 9.77 -6.11
C THR A 214 -10.03 8.61 -5.26
N PHE A 215 -8.87 8.05 -5.58
CA PHE A 215 -8.23 7.02 -4.76
C PHE A 215 -6.73 7.15 -4.88
N GLY A 216 -6.06 7.16 -3.73
CA GLY A 216 -4.62 7.27 -3.63
C GLY A 216 -3.93 6.21 -4.48
N ASN A 217 -3.17 6.65 -5.48
CA ASN A 217 -2.38 5.73 -6.31
C ASN A 217 -1.15 5.21 -5.56
N GLN A 218 -0.78 5.90 -4.48
CA GLN A 218 0.28 5.53 -3.56
C GLN A 218 -0.26 5.58 -2.14
N PRO A 219 0.17 4.66 -1.28
CA PRO A 219 -0.23 4.70 0.11
C PRO A 219 0.45 5.85 0.86
N SER A 220 -0.35 6.66 1.54
CA SER A 220 0.09 7.72 2.44
C SER A 220 0.58 7.14 3.77
N VAL A 221 1.42 7.89 4.47
CA VAL A 221 1.89 7.54 5.81
C VAL A 221 1.56 8.73 6.70
N ASP A 222 0.97 8.44 7.85
CA ASP A 222 0.66 9.42 8.87
C ASP A 222 0.87 8.85 10.28
N ARG A 223 0.41 9.56 11.31
CA ARG A 223 0.56 9.16 12.72
C ARG A 223 -0.21 7.89 13.09
N TRP A 224 -1.25 7.53 12.33
CA TRP A 224 -2.05 6.33 12.57
C TRP A 224 -1.54 5.12 11.80
N GLY A 225 -0.78 5.30 10.72
CA GLY A 225 -0.14 4.19 10.01
C GLY A 225 0.13 4.46 8.53
N VAL A 226 0.01 3.39 7.73
CA VAL A 226 0.20 3.42 6.28
C VAL A 226 -1.13 3.08 5.62
N TRP A 227 -1.65 4.00 4.81
CA TRP A 227 -3.02 3.94 4.30
C TRP A 227 -3.07 3.98 2.78
N ALA A 228 -3.98 3.22 2.18
CA ALA A 228 -4.36 3.39 0.79
C ALA A 228 -5.89 3.46 0.75
N GLY A 229 -6.44 4.59 0.31
CA GLY A 229 -7.88 4.82 0.38
C GLY A 229 -8.40 5.79 -0.66
N PRO A 230 -9.74 5.79 -0.87
CA PRO A 230 -10.40 6.83 -1.63
C PRO A 230 -10.25 8.19 -0.92
N THR A 231 -10.38 9.25 -1.69
CA THR A 231 -10.56 10.61 -1.18
C THR A 231 -11.75 11.23 -1.87
#